data_AF-A0A6V7JPX4-F1
#
_entry.id   AF-A0A6V7JPX4-F1
#
_cell.length_a   1.000
_cell.length_b   1.000
_cell.length_c   1.000
_cell.angle_alpha   90.00
_cell.angle_beta   90.00
_cell.angle_gamma   90.00
#
_symmetry.space_group_name_H-M   'P 1'
#
loop_
_entity.id
_entity.type
_entity.pdbx_description
1 polymer ?
#
loop_
_entity_poly.entity_id
_entity_poly.type
_entity_poly.pdbx_seq_one_letter_code
_entity_poly.pdbx_strand_id
1 'polypeptide(L)'
;VPYAEPPIGVFRFSPTRSPQPWRDVRIAKEFAPVCPQLLPNLKLEVMPDRHDYLERLLPYLKNQDEDCLYLNIYAPHQSDGKYCNVELLYHSIT
;
A
#
# COMPACT_ATOMS: atom_id res chain seq x y z
N VAL A 1 -3.13 -6.22 4.33
CA VAL A 1 -3.45 -6.42 5.78
C VAL A 1 -3.51 -5.05 6.46
N PRO A 2 -4.57 -4.70 7.20
CA PRO A 2 -4.64 -3.41 7.88
C PRO A 2 -3.53 -3.30 8.93
N TYR A 3 -2.83 -2.19 8.99
CA TYR A 3 -1.82 -1.95 10.04
C TYR A 3 -2.16 -0.75 10.94
N ALA A 4 -3.17 0.02 10.58
CA ALA A 4 -3.69 1.14 11.35
C ALA A 4 -5.20 1.32 11.08
N GLU A 5 -5.86 2.11 11.92
CA GLU A 5 -7.24 2.56 11.64
C GLU A 5 -7.27 3.58 10.48
N PRO A 6 -8.34 3.58 9.65
CA PRO A 6 -8.44 4.48 8.51
C PRO A 6 -8.45 5.96 8.94
N PRO A 7 -7.61 6.82 8.34
CA PRO A 7 -7.51 8.25 8.67
C PRO A 7 -8.63 9.07 8.00
N ILE A 8 -9.88 8.61 8.12
CA ILE A 8 -11.05 9.22 7.48
C ILE A 8 -11.89 10.06 8.46
N GLY A 9 -12.64 11.03 7.93
CA GLY A 9 -13.55 11.85 8.72
C GLY A 9 -12.83 12.61 9.84
N VAL A 10 -13.24 12.35 11.09
CA VAL A 10 -12.64 13.00 12.28
C VAL A 10 -11.18 12.59 12.54
N PHE A 11 -10.73 11.49 11.94
CA PHE A 11 -9.35 11.01 12.07
C PHE A 11 -8.44 11.55 10.96
N ARG A 12 -8.97 12.29 10.00
CA ARG A 12 -8.16 12.94 8.97
C ARG A 12 -7.19 13.92 9.63
N PHE A 13 -5.92 13.85 9.23
CA PHE A 13 -4.81 14.64 9.80
C PHE A 13 -4.49 14.36 11.29
N SER A 14 -5.09 13.32 11.88
CA SER A 14 -4.70 12.86 13.21
C SER A 14 -3.55 11.84 13.14
N PRO A 15 -2.80 11.63 14.23
CA PRO A 15 -1.82 10.54 14.30
C PRO A 15 -2.46 9.17 14.05
N THR A 16 -1.70 8.25 13.44
CA THR A 16 -2.18 6.89 13.19
C THR A 16 -2.54 6.16 14.48
N ARG A 17 -3.65 5.42 14.47
CA ARG A 17 -4.11 4.61 15.60
C ARG A 17 -3.97 3.12 15.27
N SER A 18 -3.77 2.30 16.30
CA SER A 18 -3.71 0.84 16.14
C SER A 18 -4.95 0.31 15.43
N PRO A 19 -4.82 -0.70 14.54
CA PRO A 19 -5.95 -1.23 13.81
C PRO A 19 -6.92 -1.92 14.78
N GLN A 20 -8.21 -1.89 14.46
CA GLN A 20 -9.19 -2.63 15.24
C GLN A 20 -8.92 -4.13 15.13
N PRO A 21 -9.00 -4.87 16.25
CA PRO A 21 -8.94 -6.32 16.19
C PRO A 21 -10.14 -6.85 15.41
N TRP A 22 -9.89 -7.83 14.55
CA TRP A 22 -10.94 -8.54 13.82
C TRP A 22 -11.10 -9.94 14.40
N ARG A 23 -12.33 -10.46 14.41
CA ARG A 23 -12.65 -11.78 15.01
C ARG A 23 -12.44 -12.95 14.06
N ASP A 24 -12.79 -12.76 12.79
CA ASP A 24 -12.84 -13.84 11.78
C ASP A 24 -11.70 -13.76 10.76
N VAL A 25 -11.55 -14.77 9.91
CA VAL A 25 -10.50 -14.77 8.89
C VAL A 25 -10.72 -13.63 7.88
N ARG A 26 -9.72 -12.73 7.76
CA ARG A 26 -9.72 -11.68 6.74
C ARG A 26 -8.98 -12.17 5.49
N ILE A 27 -9.68 -12.19 4.35
CA ILE A 27 -9.10 -12.59 3.07
C ILE A 27 -8.17 -11.46 2.57
N ALA A 28 -6.91 -11.79 2.28
CA ALA A 28 -5.89 -10.86 1.81
C ALA A 28 -5.27 -11.34 0.48
N LYS A 29 -6.13 -11.56 -0.52
CA LYS A 29 -5.73 -12.02 -1.88
C LYS A 29 -5.57 -10.89 -2.89
N GLU A 30 -6.06 -9.71 -2.56
CA GLU A 30 -6.12 -8.55 -3.45
C GLU A 30 -5.43 -7.36 -2.80
N PHE A 31 -4.94 -6.44 -3.63
CA PHE A 31 -4.37 -5.19 -3.15
C PHE A 31 -5.45 -4.28 -2.59
N ALA A 32 -5.18 -3.69 -1.43
CA ALA A 32 -6.00 -2.63 -0.87
C ALA A 32 -5.84 -1.33 -1.69
N PRO A 33 -6.75 -0.34 -1.52
CA PRO A 33 -6.60 0.96 -2.15
C PRO A 33 -5.27 1.62 -1.80
N VAL A 34 -4.70 2.34 -2.77
CA VAL A 34 -3.54 3.20 -2.54
C VAL A 34 -3.99 4.52 -1.91
N CYS A 35 -3.09 5.19 -1.20
CA CYS A 35 -3.43 6.48 -0.60
C CYS A 35 -3.67 7.55 -1.67
N PRO A 36 -4.50 8.57 -1.37
CA PRO A 36 -4.79 9.62 -2.32
C PRO A 36 -3.53 10.41 -2.64
N GLN A 37 -3.25 10.54 -3.94
CA GLN A 37 -2.05 11.14 -4.47
C GLN A 37 -2.36 11.82 -5.80
N LEU A 38 -1.64 12.89 -6.09
CA LEU A 38 -1.69 13.50 -7.42
C LEU A 38 -0.78 12.70 -8.36
N LEU A 39 -1.37 11.99 -9.31
CA LEU A 39 -0.61 11.26 -10.33
C LEU A 39 -0.04 12.25 -11.35
N PRO A 40 1.25 12.16 -11.70
CA PRO A 40 1.84 13.05 -12.69
C PRO A 40 1.33 12.75 -14.09
N ASN A 41 1.30 13.78 -14.95
CA ASN A 41 1.10 13.60 -16.37
C ASN A 41 2.37 13.01 -17.00
N LEU A 42 2.33 11.71 -17.32
CA LEU A 42 3.49 10.97 -17.85
C LEU A 42 4.19 11.65 -19.04
N LYS A 43 3.46 12.39 -19.89
CA LYS A 43 4.03 13.01 -21.10
C LYS A 43 4.69 14.37 -20.85
N LEU A 44 4.30 15.06 -19.78
CA LEU A 44 4.66 16.45 -19.54
C LEU A 44 5.55 16.62 -18.31
N GLU A 45 5.38 15.75 -17.30
CA GLU A 45 5.94 15.95 -15.97
C GLU A 45 6.97 14.88 -15.59
N VAL A 46 7.10 13.81 -16.40
CA VAL A 46 7.95 12.66 -16.08
C VAL A 46 9.15 12.60 -17.03
N MET A 47 10.34 12.54 -16.44
CA MET A 47 11.59 12.35 -17.18
C MET A 47 11.62 10.97 -17.87
N PRO A 48 12.27 10.84 -19.04
CA PRO A 48 12.25 9.59 -19.82
C PRO A 48 12.70 8.34 -19.05
N ASP A 49 13.64 8.48 -18.11
CA ASP A 49 14.16 7.41 -17.27
C ASP A 49 13.15 6.88 -16.24
N ARG A 50 12.22 7.74 -15.77
CA ARG A 50 11.15 7.36 -14.84
C ARG A 50 9.85 6.97 -15.55
N HIS A 51 9.72 7.26 -16.83
CA HIS A 51 8.49 7.04 -17.60
C HIS A 51 8.06 5.58 -17.58
N ASP A 52 8.94 4.66 -18.01
CA ASP A 52 8.62 3.23 -18.09
C ASP A 52 8.30 2.61 -16.73
N TYR A 53 8.96 3.10 -15.67
CA TYR A 53 8.68 2.67 -14.30
C TYR A 53 7.28 3.10 -13.86
N LEU A 54 6.94 4.37 -14.02
CA LEU A 54 5.64 4.91 -13.61
C LEU A 54 4.50 4.34 -14.47
N GLU A 55 4.71 4.16 -15.77
CA GLU A 55 3.72 3.57 -16.68
C GLU A 55 3.30 2.16 -16.22
N ARG A 56 4.27 1.34 -15.79
CA ARG A 56 3.99 -0.01 -15.24
C ARG A 56 3.23 0.03 -13.92
N LEU A 57 3.41 1.07 -13.11
CA LEU A 57 2.75 1.21 -11.82
C LEU A 57 1.35 1.81 -11.93
N LEU A 58 1.07 2.63 -12.93
CA LEU A 58 -0.20 3.34 -13.08
C LEU A 58 -1.45 2.47 -12.86
N PRO A 59 -1.56 1.23 -13.38
CA PRO A 59 -2.74 0.38 -13.13
C PRO A 59 -3.02 0.14 -11.65
N TYR A 60 -1.96 0.03 -10.83
CA TYR A 60 -2.03 -0.22 -9.39
C TYR A 60 -2.33 1.05 -8.59
N LEU A 61 -2.13 2.24 -9.18
CA LEU A 61 -2.33 3.54 -8.53
C LEU A 61 -3.72 4.15 -8.77
N LYS A 62 -4.56 3.49 -9.57
CA LYS A 62 -5.90 4.00 -9.94
C LYS A 62 -6.91 3.94 -8.81
N ASN A 63 -6.88 2.88 -8.01
CA ASN A 63 -7.83 2.70 -6.93
C ASN A 63 -7.35 3.45 -5.68
N GLN A 64 -7.74 4.72 -5.56
CA GLN A 64 -7.34 5.61 -4.46
C GLN A 64 -8.48 5.78 -3.45
N ASP A 65 -8.15 5.66 -2.16
CA ASP A 65 -9.07 5.90 -1.04
C ASP A 65 -8.27 6.43 0.17
N GLU A 66 -8.88 7.22 1.04
CA GLU A 66 -8.28 7.60 2.32
C GLU A 66 -8.20 6.39 3.29
N ASP A 67 -9.04 5.37 3.12
CA ASP A 67 -8.83 4.05 3.75
C ASP A 67 -7.75 3.24 3.00
N CYS A 68 -6.49 3.66 3.15
CA CYS A 68 -5.33 3.07 2.47
C CYS A 68 -4.25 2.49 3.38
N LEU A 69 -4.45 2.45 4.70
CA LEU A 69 -3.43 2.02 5.67
C LEU A 69 -3.32 0.48 5.76
N TYR A 70 -2.83 -0.11 4.67
CA TYR A 70 -2.64 -1.54 4.49
C TYR A 70 -1.20 -1.88 4.08
N LEU A 71 -0.70 -3.03 4.55
CA LEU A 71 0.58 -3.61 4.15
C LEU A 71 0.38 -4.87 3.33
N ASN A 72 1.33 -5.13 2.43
CA ASN A 72 1.48 -6.39 1.72
C ASN A 72 2.62 -7.18 2.37
N ILE A 73 2.40 -8.47 2.63
CA ILE A 73 3.39 -9.35 3.26
C ILE A 73 3.69 -10.47 2.26
N TYR A 74 4.97 -10.61 1.92
CA TYR A 74 5.45 -11.66 1.03
C TYR A 74 6.37 -12.57 1.83
N ALA A 75 6.11 -13.87 1.78
CA ALA A 75 6.95 -14.89 2.41
C ALA A 75 7.05 -16.10 1.48
N PRO A 76 8.21 -16.78 1.43
CA PRO A 76 8.32 -18.03 0.69
C PRO A 76 7.39 -19.08 1.31
N HIS A 77 6.87 -20.00 0.50
CA HIS A 77 6.15 -21.14 1.01
C HIS A 77 7.13 -22.05 1.78
N GLN A 78 6.95 -22.17 3.09
CA GLN A 78 7.80 -22.98 3.96
C GLN A 78 6.99 -24.06 4.65
N SER A 79 7.51 -25.28 4.66
CA SER A 79 6.93 -26.43 5.38
C SER A 79 7.38 -26.53 6.84
N ASP A 80 8.51 -25.91 7.20
CA ASP A 80 9.26 -26.28 8.42
C ASP A 80 9.24 -25.21 9.53
N GLY A 81 8.40 -24.17 9.43
CA GLY A 81 8.20 -23.17 10.49
C GLY A 81 9.48 -22.39 10.90
N LYS A 82 10.45 -22.26 9.99
CA LYS A 82 11.71 -21.54 10.27
C LYS A 82 11.51 -20.03 10.22
N TYR A 83 12.28 -19.32 11.04
CA TYR A 83 12.29 -17.86 11.02
C TYR A 83 12.90 -17.33 9.72
N CYS A 84 12.31 -16.26 9.19
CA CYS A 84 12.78 -15.55 8.01
C CYS A 84 13.33 -14.17 8.40
N ASN A 85 14.34 -13.69 7.66
CA ASN A 85 14.72 -12.29 7.73
C ASN A 85 13.58 -11.42 7.18
N VAL A 86 13.35 -10.27 7.82
CA VAL A 86 12.30 -9.33 7.42
C VAL A 86 12.96 -8.11 6.79
N GLU A 87 12.48 -7.73 5.61
CA GLU A 87 12.86 -6.50 4.91
C GLU A 87 11.64 -5.60 4.75
N LEU A 88 11.79 -4.31 5.06
CA LEU A 88 10.73 -3.31 4.90
C LEU A 88 10.97 -2.49 3.65
N LEU A 89 10.04 -2.61 2.70
CA LEU A 89 10.09 -1.88 1.44
C LEU A 89 9.16 -0.66 1.51
N TYR A 90 9.74 0.52 1.27
CA TYR A 90 9.01 1.78 1.17
C TYR A 90 8.94 2.19 -0.29
N HIS A 91 7.74 2.48 -0.78
CA HIS A 91 7.52 2.92 -2.16
C HIS A 91 7.36 4.43 -2.20
N SER A 92 8.11 5.10 -3.09
CA SER A 92 7.93 6.51 -3.44
C SER A 92 7.66 6.63 -4.92
N ILE A 93 6.57 7.33 -5.26
CA ILE A 93 6.14 7.60 -6.63
C ILE A 93 6.13 9.10 -6.97
N THR A 94 6.32 9.95 -5.94
CA THR A 94 6.78 11.33 -6.09
C THR A 94 8.26 11.34 -6.49
#